data_AF-A0A8S9SVV1-F1
#
_entry.id   AF-A0A8S9SVV1-F1
#
_cell.length_a   1.000
_cell.length_b   1.000
_cell.length_c   1.000
_cell.angle_alpha   90.00
_cell.angle_beta   90.00
_cell.angle_gamma   90.00
#
_symmetry.space_group_name_H-M   'P 1'
#
loop_
_entity.id
_entity.type
_entity.pdbx_description
1 polymer ?
#
loop_
_entity_poly.entity_id
_entity_poly.type
_entity_poly.pdbx_seq_one_letter_code
_entity_poly.pdbx_strand_id
1 'polypeptide(L)'
;ETMASMIVSAIVFVFNLIAFGLAVAAEQRRSTAKVVQDTEVQYNYCVYDSDRATGYGVGAFLFSVASQFLIMLVSRCFCCGKPLKPGGSRALALVLFIVSW
;
A
#
# COMPACT_ATOMS: atom_id res chain seq x y z
N GLU A 1 19.90 -21.00 4.56
CA GLU A 1 19.33 -20.71 3.23
C GLU A 1 17.79 -20.83 3.14
N THR A 2 17.18 -22.02 3.17
CA THR A 2 15.74 -22.21 2.90
C THR A 2 14.78 -21.64 3.96
N MET A 3 15.08 -21.86 5.25
CA MET A 3 14.21 -21.36 6.33
C MET A 3 14.14 -19.82 6.40
N ALA A 4 15.25 -19.14 6.12
CA ALA A 4 15.28 -17.67 6.10
C ALA A 4 14.39 -17.11 4.98
N SER A 5 14.43 -17.72 3.79
CA SER A 5 13.57 -17.33 2.66
C SER A 5 12.09 -17.57 2.93
N MET A 6 11.75 -18.69 3.57
CA MET A 6 10.36 -18.99 3.97
C MET A 6 9.84 -17.99 5.01
N ILE A 7 10.65 -17.64 6.01
CA ILE A 7 10.27 -16.67 7.05
C ILE A 7 10.05 -15.29 6.44
N VAL A 8 10.96 -14.81 5.58
CA VAL A 8 10.83 -13.50 4.91
C VAL A 8 9.58 -13.46 4.03
N SER A 9 9.33 -14.54 3.27
CA SER A 9 8.14 -14.63 2.41
C SER A 9 6.85 -14.64 3.22
N ALA A 10 6.82 -15.33 4.37
CA ALA A 10 5.67 -15.34 5.27
C ALA A 10 5.39 -13.95 5.88
N ILE A 11 6.43 -13.23 6.30
CA ILE A 11 6.29 -11.86 6.83
C ILE A 11 5.74 -10.92 5.77
N VAL A 12 6.32 -10.94 4.57
CA VAL A 12 5.86 -10.14 3.43
C VAL A 12 4.41 -10.46 3.09
N PHE A 13 4.03 -11.74 3.10
CA PHE A 13 2.65 -12.15 2.84
C PHE A 13 1.68 -11.55 3.87
N VAL A 14 2.00 -11.63 5.17
CA VAL A 14 1.18 -11.03 6.23
C VAL A 14 1.06 -9.51 6.07
N PHE A 15 2.15 -8.81 5.75
CA PHE A 15 2.12 -7.36 5.54
C PHE A 15 1.21 -6.98 4.37
N ASN A 16 1.25 -7.73 3.27
CA ASN A 16 0.38 -7.49 2.13
C ASN A 16 -1.10 -7.78 2.45
N LEU A 17 -1.40 -8.79 3.27
CA LEU A 17 -2.78 -9.03 3.74
C LEU A 17 -3.30 -7.87 4.60
N ILE A 18 -2.47 -7.32 5.48
CA ILE A 18 -2.82 -6.16 6.28
C ILE A 18 -3.04 -4.94 5.37
N ALA A 19 -2.14 -4.69 4.42
CA ALA A 19 -2.28 -3.60 3.46
C ALA A 19 -3.59 -3.71 2.65
N PHE A 20 -3.91 -4.90 2.16
CA PHE A 20 -5.17 -5.16 1.44
C PHE A 20 -6.39 -4.90 2.33
N GLY A 21 -6.39 -5.39 3.58
CA GLY A 21 -7.49 -5.15 4.52
C GLY A 21 -7.67 -3.67 4.85
N LEU A 22 -6.58 -2.93 5.02
CA LEU A 22 -6.59 -1.48 5.23
C LEU A 22 -7.13 -0.73 3.99
N ALA A 23 -6.75 -1.15 2.79
CA ALA A 23 -7.25 -0.56 1.55
C ALA A 23 -8.78 -0.78 1.40
N VAL A 24 -9.27 -1.99 1.67
CA VAL A 24 -10.72 -2.29 1.67
C VAL A 24 -11.44 -1.46 2.74
N ALA A 25 -10.86 -1.34 3.94
CA ALA A 25 -11.43 -0.52 5.01
C ALA A 25 -11.47 0.97 4.64
N ALA A 26 -10.47 1.46 3.90
CA ALA A 26 -10.44 2.84 3.40
C ALA A 26 -11.62 3.10 2.44
N GLU A 27 -11.88 2.19 1.51
CA GLU A 27 -13.02 2.28 0.58
C GLU A 27 -14.37 2.20 1.30
N GLN A 28 -14.51 1.30 2.27
CA GLN A 28 -15.74 1.19 3.06
C GLN A 28 -16.01 2.42 3.94
N ARG A 29 -14.97 3.15 4.33
CA ARG A 29 -15.06 4.33 5.22
C ARG A 29 -14.95 5.65 4.46
N ARG A 30 -15.13 5.63 3.14
CA ARG A 30 -15.12 6.84 2.29
C ARG A 30 -16.09 7.89 2.84
N SER A 31 -15.62 9.13 2.96
CA SER A 31 -16.46 10.22 3.47
C SER A 31 -17.67 10.45 2.57
N THR A 32 -18.82 10.63 3.19
CA THR A 32 -20.08 10.91 2.51
C THR A 32 -20.42 12.38 2.70
N ALA A 33 -20.76 13.05 1.60
CA ALA A 33 -21.18 14.44 1.64
C ALA A 33 -22.65 14.52 2.07
N LYS A 34 -22.94 15.38 3.04
CA LYS A 34 -24.32 15.76 3.39
C LYS A 34 -24.59 17.15 2.85
N VAL A 35 -25.63 17.27 2.03
CA VAL A 35 -26.08 18.57 1.51
C VAL A 35 -26.89 19.25 2.61
N VAL A 36 -26.42 20.40 3.08
CA VAL A 36 -27.09 21.25 4.07
C VAL A 36 -27.51 22.55 3.39
N GLN A 37 -28.75 22.98 3.62
CA GLN A 37 -29.23 24.29 3.19
C GLN A 37 -28.82 25.35 4.20
N ASP A 38 -28.18 26.40 3.71
CA ASP A 38 -27.87 27.56 4.52
C ASP A 38 -29.15 28.39 4.78
N THR A 39 -29.41 28.72 6.04
CA THR A 39 -30.67 29.36 6.46
C THR A 39 -30.71 30.84 6.04
N GLU A 40 -29.53 31.46 5.85
CA GLU A 40 -29.45 32.90 5.56
C GLU A 40 -29.23 33.24 4.07
N VAL A 41 -28.58 32.37 3.28
CA VAL A 41 -28.05 32.77 1.95
C VAL A 41 -28.58 31.89 0.79
N GLN A 42 -29.57 31.03 1.04
CA GLN A 42 -30.28 30.25 0.00
C GLN A 42 -29.36 29.47 -0.96
N TYR A 43 -28.21 28.99 -0.49
CA TYR A 43 -27.36 28.07 -1.25
C TYR A 43 -27.19 26.75 -0.51
N ASN A 44 -27.02 25.68 -1.29
CA ASN A 44 -26.72 24.35 -0.78
C ASN A 44 -25.20 24.21 -0.67
N TYR A 45 -24.69 23.83 0.51
CA TYR A 45 -23.29 23.47 0.68
C TYR A 45 -23.14 22.02 1.15
N CYS A 46 -22.04 21.40 0.76
CA CYS A 46 -21.72 20.02 1.13
C CYS A 46 -20.86 20.02 2.39
N VAL A 47 -21.38 19.46 3.48
CA VAL A 47 -20.60 19.16 4.68
C VAL A 47 -20.05 17.75 4.55
N TYR A 48 -18.73 17.62 4.61
CA TYR A 48 -18.05 16.32 4.63
C TYR A 48 -17.77 15.91 6.07
N ASP A 49 -18.04 14.64 6.39
CA ASP A 49 -17.60 14.03 7.64
C ASP A 49 -16.07 13.84 7.62
N SER A 50 -15.45 13.82 8.81
CA SER A 50 -14.00 13.70 8.96
C SER A 50 -13.45 12.45 8.25
N ASP A 51 -12.54 12.64 7.29
CA ASP A 51 -11.95 11.58 6.46
C ASP A 51 -11.05 10.63 7.24
N ARG A 52 -11.65 9.63 7.90
CA ARG A 52 -10.92 8.51 8.51
C ARG A 52 -10.35 7.55 7.45
N ALA A 53 -10.92 7.55 6.24
CA ALA A 53 -10.44 6.76 5.10
C ALA A 53 -8.97 7.04 4.74
N THR A 54 -8.55 8.30 4.84
CA THR A 54 -7.16 8.72 4.53
C THR A 54 -6.15 8.00 5.43
N GLY A 55 -6.48 7.82 6.72
CA GLY A 55 -5.61 7.10 7.66
C GLY A 55 -5.42 5.64 7.28
N TYR A 56 -6.50 4.97 6.84
CA TYR A 56 -6.43 3.59 6.37
C TYR A 56 -5.63 3.47 5.06
N GLY A 57 -5.81 4.41 4.13
CA GLY A 57 -5.03 4.47 2.88
C GLY A 57 -3.53 4.67 3.12
N VAL A 58 -3.16 5.61 4.01
CA VAL A 58 -1.76 5.81 4.42
C VAL A 58 -1.19 4.56 5.09
N GLY A 59 -1.97 3.90 5.96
CA GLY A 59 -1.57 2.63 6.56
C GLY A 59 -1.29 1.55 5.52
N ALA A 60 -2.20 1.36 4.56
CA ALA A 60 -2.03 0.39 3.47
C ALA A 60 -0.74 0.67 2.68
N PHE A 61 -0.52 1.93 2.31
CA PHE A 61 0.68 2.35 1.60
C PHE A 61 1.97 2.04 2.38
N LEU A 62 2.01 2.34 3.68
CA LEU A 62 3.19 2.10 4.52
C LEU A 62 3.52 0.61 4.64
N PHE A 63 2.51 -0.27 4.78
CA PHE A 63 2.74 -1.72 4.83
C PHE A 63 3.26 -2.26 3.48
N SER A 64 2.75 -1.76 2.35
CA SER A 64 3.26 -2.14 1.02
C SER A 64 4.69 -1.68 0.80
N VAL A 65 5.04 -0.45 1.17
CA VAL A 65 6.43 0.06 1.08
C VAL A 65 7.36 -0.72 1.99
N ALA A 66 6.94 -1.04 3.21
CA ALA A 66 7.73 -1.83 4.14
C ALA A 66 8.03 -3.24 3.59
N SER A 67 7.05 -3.88 2.95
CA SER A 67 7.24 -5.20 2.35
C SER A 67 8.26 -5.15 1.19
N GLN A 68 8.15 -4.14 0.31
CA GLN A 68 9.10 -3.93 -0.77
C GLN A 68 10.52 -3.63 -0.27
N PHE A 69 10.64 -2.78 0.75
CA PHE A 69 11.92 -2.43 1.34
C PHE A 69 12.62 -3.63 1.98
N LEU A 70 11.86 -4.47 2.69
CA LEU A 70 12.36 -5.73 3.25
C LEU A 70 12.93 -6.66 2.17
N ILE A 71 12.22 -6.83 1.06
CA ILE A 71 12.67 -7.67 -0.06
C ILE A 71 13.96 -7.11 -0.67
N MET A 72 14.04 -5.79 -0.89
CA MET A 72 15.24 -5.15 -1.43
C MET A 72 16.46 -5.34 -0.51
N LEU A 73 16.27 -5.17 0.80
CA LEU A 73 17.35 -5.37 1.79
C LEU A 73 17.85 -6.81 1.84
N VAL A 74 16.94 -7.79 1.87
CA VAL A 74 17.30 -9.22 1.96
C VAL A 74 17.93 -9.72 0.67
N SER A 75 17.36 -9.36 -0.48
CA SER A 75 17.86 -9.78 -1.79
C SER A 75 19.10 -9.02 -2.25
N ARG A 76 19.40 -7.86 -1.63
CA ARG A 76 20.39 -6.88 -2.10
C ARG A 76 20.15 -6.42 -3.55
N CYS A 77 18.93 -6.55 -4.05
CA CYS A 77 18.52 -5.93 -5.32
C CYS A 77 18.28 -4.43 -5.08
N PHE A 78 18.76 -3.59 -6.01
CA PHE A 78 18.67 -2.11 -6.00
C PHE A 78 19.36 -1.34 -4.87
N CYS A 79 19.56 -1.91 -3.67
CA CYS A 79 20.27 -1.27 -2.56
C CYS A 79 21.48 -2.10 -2.12
N CYS A 80 22.67 -1.50 -2.07
CA CYS A 80 23.92 -2.08 -1.53
C CYS A 80 24.42 -3.40 -2.17
N GLY A 81 23.95 -3.77 -3.37
CA GLY A 81 24.36 -5.00 -4.09
C GLY A 81 24.94 -4.74 -5.48
N LYS A 82 25.38 -5.82 -6.15
CA LYS A 82 25.84 -5.75 -7.55
C LYS A 82 24.65 -5.41 -8.45
N PRO A 83 24.80 -4.49 -9.44
CA PRO A 83 23.73 -4.15 -10.36
C PRO A 83 23.21 -5.41 -11.05
N LEU A 84 21.87 -5.52 -11.17
CA LEU A 84 21.25 -6.69 -11.77
C LEU A 84 21.70 -6.79 -13.24
N LYS A 85 22.45 -7.85 -13.58
CA LYS A 85 22.60 -8.25 -14.97
C LYS A 85 21.23 -8.75 -15.47
N PRO A 86 20.71 -8.24 -16.60
CA PRO A 86 19.42 -8.65 -17.13
C PRO A 86 19.45 -10.15 -17.45
N GLY A 87 18.57 -10.90 -16.82
CA GLY A 87 18.28 -12.32 -17.08
C GLY A 87 16.78 -12.54 -16.90
N GLY A 88 16.17 -13.43 -17.69
CA GLY A 88 14.71 -13.49 -17.85
C GLY A 88 13.89 -13.55 -16.54
N SER A 89 14.28 -14.42 -15.61
CA SER A 89 13.61 -14.56 -14.30
C SER A 89 13.73 -13.31 -13.43
N ARG A 90 14.85 -12.58 -13.54
CA ARG A 90 15.09 -11.35 -12.78
C ARG A 90 14.31 -10.18 -13.35
N ALA A 91 14.21 -10.06 -14.68
CA ALA A 91 13.40 -9.03 -15.32
C ALA A 91 11.91 -9.17 -14.96
N LEU A 92 11.38 -10.39 -14.95
CA LEU A 92 9.99 -10.64 -14.53
C LEU A 92 9.76 -10.28 -13.06
N ALA A 93 10.70 -10.61 -12.17
CA ALA A 93 10.61 -10.23 -10.76
C ALA A 93 10.60 -8.70 -10.58
N LEU A 94 11.36 -7.96 -11.39
CA LEU A 94 11.34 -6.49 -11.40
C LEU A 94 9.99 -5.93 -11.85
N VAL A 95 9.41 -6.48 -12.91
CA VAL A 95 8.09 -6.05 -13.40
C VAL A 95 7.01 -6.32 -12.34
N LEU A 96 7.00 -7.52 -11.75
CA LEU A 96 6.05 -7.86 -10.69
C LEU A 96 6.23 -6.98 -9.44
N PHE A 97 7.46 -6.59 -9.13
CA PHE A 97 7.76 -5.64 -8.05
C PHE A 97 7.27 -4.21 -8.35
N ILE A 98 7.28 -3.80 -9.62
CA ILE A 98 6.79 -2.49 -10.09
C ILE A 98 5.25 -2.45 -10.21
N VAL A 99 4.60 -3.59 -10.40
CA VAL A 99 3.13 -3.64 -10.57
C VAL A 99 2.40 -3.94 -9.27
N SER A 100 3.09 -4.36 -8.21
CA SER A 100 2.49 -4.73 -6.92
C SER A 100 2.09 -3.56 -6.01
N TRP A 101 2.03 -2.34 -6.56
CA TRP A 101 1.69 -1.09 -5.85
C TRP A 101 0.20 -0.83 -5.99
#